data_AF-V3Z0W7-F1
#
_entry.id   AF-V3Z0W7-F1
#
_cell.length_a   1.000
_cell.length_b   1.000
_cell.length_c   1.000
_cell.angle_alpha   90.00
_cell.angle_beta   90.00
_cell.angle_gamma   90.00
#
_symmetry.space_group_name_H-M   'P 1'
#
loop_
_entity.id
_entity.type
_entity.pdbx_description
1 polymer ?
#
loop_
_entity_poly.entity_id
_entity_poly.type
_entity_poly.pdbx_seq_one_letter_code
_entity_poly.pdbx_strand_id
1 'polypeptide(L)'
;PEFLRCKRRADFSKLGLNLPKVHPVASSRRNARERNRVKQVNNGFDTLRQRVPNGKKNKKMSKVDTLRAAVEYIKNLQELLESNN
;
A
#
# COMPACT_ATOMS: atom_id res chain seq x y z
N PRO A 1 -32.84 26.77 12.92
CA PRO A 1 -31.66 27.28 13.67
C PRO A 1 -30.36 26.85 12.99
N GLU A 2 -29.76 27.75 12.19
CA GLU A 2 -28.46 27.54 11.55
C GLU A 2 -27.35 27.63 12.60
N PHE A 3 -26.57 26.56 12.76
CA PHE A 3 -25.36 26.60 13.57
C PHE A 3 -24.26 27.35 12.80
N LEU A 4 -24.08 28.63 13.13
CA LEU A 4 -23.01 29.47 12.59
C LEU A 4 -21.65 28.90 13.01
N ARG A 5 -21.04 28.11 12.14
CA ARG A 5 -19.72 27.51 12.39
C ARG A 5 -18.64 28.56 12.20
N CYS A 6 -18.31 29.29 13.26
CA CYS A 6 -17.15 30.19 13.30
C CYS A 6 -15.86 29.40 13.03
N LYS A 7 -15.37 29.46 11.78
CA LYS A 7 -14.04 28.97 11.39
C LYS A 7 -13.06 30.14 11.27
N ARG A 8 -12.73 30.79 12.38
CA ARG A 8 -11.45 31.50 12.46
C ARG A 8 -10.45 30.54 13.09
N ARG A 9 -9.68 29.85 12.23
CA ARG A 9 -8.46 29.17 12.70
C ARG A 9 -7.52 30.28 13.16
N ALA A 10 -7.15 30.26 14.44
CA ALA A 10 -6.12 31.17 14.95
C ALA A 10 -4.83 30.90 14.19
N ASP A 11 -4.30 31.93 13.54
CA ASP A 11 -3.01 31.88 12.85
C ASP A 11 -1.92 32.31 13.85
N PHE A 12 -1.19 31.32 14.38
CA PHE A 12 -0.09 31.54 15.31
C PHE A 12 1.24 31.85 14.62
N SER A 13 1.27 31.93 13.28
CA SER A 13 2.48 32.24 12.52
C SER A 13 3.11 33.58 12.94
N LYS A 14 2.27 34.52 13.41
CA LYS A 14 2.68 35.84 13.88
C LYS A 14 3.39 35.83 15.25
N LEU A 15 3.36 34.71 15.99
CA LEU A 15 4.02 34.56 17.30
C LEU A 15 5.39 33.86 17.21
N GLY A 16 5.90 33.57 16.02
CA GLY A 16 7.20 32.90 15.84
C GLY A 16 7.22 31.43 16.30
N LEU A 17 6.06 30.86 16.65
CA LEU A 17 5.94 29.48 17.09
C LEU A 17 5.76 28.58 15.86
N ASN A 18 6.78 27.76 15.56
CA ASN A 18 6.68 26.69 14.56
C ASN A 18 5.80 25.54 15.09
N LEU A 19 4.48 25.74 15.11
CA LEU A 19 3.55 24.67 15.46
C LEU A 19 3.47 23.64 14.32
N PRO A 20 3.60 22.33 14.60
CA PRO A 20 3.42 21.32 13.56
C PRO A 20 2.04 21.48 12.93
N LYS A 21 1.99 21.54 11.59
CA LYS A 21 0.74 21.66 10.82
C LYS A 21 -0.19 20.51 11.20
N VAL A 22 -1.14 20.74 12.10
CA VAL A 22 -2.11 19.74 12.54
C VAL A 22 -3.00 19.42 11.34
N HIS A 23 -2.73 18.30 10.68
CA HIS A 23 -3.61 17.77 9.65
C HIS A 23 -5.00 17.59 10.26
N PRO A 24 -6.09 18.03 9.59
CA PRO A 24 -7.43 17.83 10.10
C PRO A 24 -7.66 16.38 10.52
N VAL A 25 -8.29 16.14 11.68
CA VAL A 25 -8.48 14.78 12.23
C VAL A 25 -9.15 13.84 11.21
N ALA A 26 -10.05 14.37 10.38
CA ALA A 26 -10.66 13.63 9.26
C ALA A 26 -9.63 13.16 8.22
N SER A 27 -8.65 13.99 7.87
CA SER A 27 -7.53 13.64 6.99
C SER A 27 -6.63 12.58 7.62
N SER A 28 -6.33 12.70 8.93
CA SER A 28 -5.56 11.69 9.66
C SER A 28 -6.24 10.30 9.63
N ARG A 29 -7.57 10.25 9.88
CA ARG A 29 -8.35 9.01 9.78
C ARG A 29 -8.38 8.44 8.37
N ARG A 30 -8.50 9.29 7.33
CA ARG A 30 -8.45 8.86 5.92
C ARG A 30 -7.08 8.26 5.58
N ASN A 31 -5.99 8.88 6.00
CA ASN A 31 -4.64 8.38 5.76
C ASN A 31 -4.38 7.07 6.49
N ALA A 32 -4.88 6.90 7.71
CA ALA A 32 -4.78 5.64 8.44
C ALA A 32 -5.48 4.49 7.69
N ARG A 33 -6.67 4.73 7.13
CA ARG A 33 -7.37 3.76 6.29
C ARG A 33 -6.57 3.39 5.05
N GLU A 34 -6.01 4.37 4.36
CA GLU A 34 -5.22 4.10 3.15
C GLU A 34 -3.95 3.29 3.46
N ARG A 35 -3.27 3.58 4.58
CA ARG A 35 -2.14 2.75 5.02
C ARG A 35 -2.54 1.30 5.27
N ASN A 36 -3.70 1.05 5.89
CA ASN A 36 -4.19 -0.31 6.12
C ASN A 36 -4.53 -1.02 4.80
N ARG A 37 -5.16 -0.33 3.86
CA ARG A 37 -5.45 -0.87 2.53
C ARG A 37 -4.17 -1.25 1.79
N VAL A 38 -3.16 -0.38 1.78
CA VAL A 38 -1.86 -0.65 1.15
C VAL A 38 -1.11 -1.78 1.86
N LYS A 39 -1.21 -1.88 3.19
CA LYS A 39 -0.64 -3.00 3.95
C LYS A 39 -1.22 -4.35 3.49
N GLN A 40 -2.53 -4.43 3.28
CA GLN A 40 -3.18 -5.66 2.77
C GLN A 40 -2.65 -6.03 1.37
N VAL A 41 -2.52 -5.05 0.48
CA VAL A 41 -1.94 -5.28 -0.86
C VAL A 41 -0.50 -5.81 -0.76
N ASN A 42 0.33 -5.20 0.10
CA ASN A 42 1.72 -5.62 0.27
C ASN A 42 1.83 -7.04 0.86
N ASN A 43 0.96 -7.40 1.81
CA ASN A 43 0.88 -8.77 2.31
C ASN A 43 0.55 -9.75 1.18
N GLY A 44 -0.36 -9.40 0.27
CA GLY A 44 -0.66 -10.20 -0.92
C GLY A 44 0.57 -10.41 -1.83
N PHE A 45 1.38 -9.37 -2.03
CA PHE A 45 2.66 -9.50 -2.75
C PHE A 45 3.64 -10.43 -2.03
N ASP A 46 3.73 -10.35 -0.70
CA ASP A 46 4.61 -11.23 0.08
C ASP A 46 4.17 -12.70 -0.01
N THR A 47 2.86 -12.95 0.06
CA THR A 47 2.29 -14.28 -0.17
C THR A 47 2.59 -14.78 -1.58
N LEU A 48 2.46 -13.93 -2.61
CA LEU A 48 2.78 -14.30 -3.98
C LEU A 48 4.26 -14.66 -4.16
N ARG A 49 5.17 -13.86 -3.57
CA ARG A 49 6.62 -14.13 -3.57
C ARG A 49 6.97 -15.51 -3.02
N GLN A 50 6.25 -15.98 -2.00
CA GLN A 50 6.49 -17.29 -1.41
C GLN A 50 6.11 -18.45 -2.35
N ARG A 51 5.24 -18.21 -3.34
CA ARG A 51 4.73 -19.24 -4.26
C ARG A 51 5.40 -19.24 -5.63
N VAL A 52 6.00 -18.13 -6.04
CA VAL A 52 6.70 -18.05 -7.33
C VAL A 52 8.16 -18.53 -7.20
N PRO A 53 8.72 -19.12 -8.27
CA PRO A 53 10.13 -19.51 -8.33
C PRO A 53 11.03 -18.34 -7.96
N ASN A 54 12.10 -18.63 -7.22
CA ASN A 54 13.09 -17.65 -6.72
C ASN A 54 12.55 -16.57 -5.76
N GLY A 55 11.24 -16.36 -5.66
CA GLY A 55 10.64 -15.37 -4.76
C GLY A 55 10.81 -15.70 -3.27
N LYS A 56 10.75 -16.98 -2.89
CA LYS A 56 11.00 -17.42 -1.50
C LYS A 56 12.44 -17.19 -1.05
N LYS A 57 13.41 -17.29 -1.97
CA LYS A 57 14.85 -17.08 -1.70
C LYS A 57 15.22 -15.59 -1.75
N ASN A 58 14.52 -14.80 -2.56
CA ASN A 58 14.82 -13.39 -2.75
C ASN A 58 13.75 -12.47 -2.17
N LYS A 59 13.89 -12.13 -0.87
CA LYS A 59 13.03 -11.16 -0.16
C LYS A 59 13.05 -9.75 -0.79
N LYS A 60 13.98 -9.45 -1.70
CA LYS A 60 14.10 -8.15 -2.40
C LYS A 60 13.43 -8.10 -3.77
N MET A 61 12.70 -9.13 -4.19
CA MET A 61 12.04 -9.13 -5.50
C MET A 61 11.02 -8.00 -5.63
N SER A 62 11.15 -7.18 -6.68
CA SER A 62 10.29 -6.00 -6.90
C SER A 62 8.85 -6.40 -7.20
N LYS A 63 7.89 -5.46 -7.11
CA LYS A 63 6.48 -5.74 -7.43
C LYS A 63 6.32 -6.20 -8.89
N VAL A 64 6.99 -5.51 -9.82
CA VAL A 64 6.92 -5.84 -11.24
C VAL A 64 7.53 -7.20 -11.52
N ASP A 65 8.70 -7.49 -10.94
CA ASP A 65 9.36 -8.79 -11.14
C ASP A 65 8.55 -9.93 -10.51
N THR A 66 7.91 -9.68 -9.36
CA THR A 66 7.01 -10.65 -8.73
C THR A 66 5.85 -11.02 -9.67
N LEU A 67 5.25 -10.04 -10.34
CA LEU A 67 4.14 -10.27 -11.27
C LEU A 67 4.61 -10.99 -12.54
N ARG A 68 5.76 -10.58 -13.10
CA ARG A 68 6.35 -11.25 -14.28
C ARG A 68 6.63 -12.72 -13.99
N ALA A 69 7.30 -13.02 -12.88
CA ALA A 69 7.61 -14.38 -12.46
C ALA A 69 6.35 -15.22 -12.21
N ALA A 70 5.28 -14.61 -11.68
CA ALA A 70 4.01 -15.31 -11.48
C ALA A 70 3.36 -15.74 -12.81
N VAL A 71 3.32 -14.85 -13.78
CA VAL A 71 2.75 -15.14 -15.12
C VAL A 71 3.56 -16.23 -15.82
N GLU A 72 4.89 -16.12 -15.80
CA GLU A 72 5.77 -17.14 -16.38
C GLU A 72 5.60 -18.49 -15.69
N TYR A 73 5.52 -18.51 -14.36
CA TYR A 73 5.38 -19.77 -13.64
C TYR A 73 4.06 -20.48 -13.94
N ILE A 74 2.95 -19.75 -14.07
CA ILE A 74 1.66 -20.33 -14.46
C ILE A 74 1.78 -21.00 -15.83
N LYS A 75 2.38 -20.31 -16.82
CA LYS A 75 2.58 -20.87 -18.17
C LYS A 75 3.41 -22.16 -18.15
N ASN A 76 4.54 -22.14 -17.45
CA ASN A 76 5.42 -23.31 -17.35
C ASN A 76 4.71 -24.50 -16.69
N LEU A 77 3.87 -24.26 -15.68
CA LEU A 77 3.07 -25.32 -15.05
C LEU A 77 2.00 -25.87 -16.00
N GLN A 78 1.37 -25.04 -16.83
CA GLN A 78 0.41 -25.48 -17.84
C GLN A 78 1.09 -26.34 -18.91
N GLU A 79 2.21 -25.89 -19.46
CA GLU A 79 3.01 -26.64 -20.44
C GLU A 79 3.45 -28.01 -19.88
N LEU A 80 3.92 -28.04 -18.63
CA LEU A 80 4.32 -29.29 -17.97
C LEU A 80 3.15 -30.28 -17.83
N LEU A 81 1.94 -29.80 -17.57
CA LEU A 81 0.76 -30.66 -17.47
C LEU A 81 0.30 -31.14 -18.85
N GLU A 82 0.42 -30.31 -19.87
CA GLU A 82 0.07 -30.66 -21.25
C GLU A 82 1.07 -31.64 -21.87
N SER A 83 2.37 -31.51 -21.57
CA SER A 83 3.42 -32.41 -22.09
C SER A 83 3.43 -33.80 -21.45
N ASN A 84 2.83 -33.93 -20.26
CA ASN A 84 2.76 -35.18 -19.50
C ASN A 84 1.43 -35.93 -19.70
N ASN A 85 0.54 -35.42 -20.55
CA ASN A 85 -0.66 -36.09 -21.06
C ASN A 85 -0.43 -36.58 -22.49
#